data_AF-A0A5C8A9Q8-F1
#
_entry.id   AF-A0A5C8A9Q8-F1
#
_cell.length_a   1.000
_cell.length_b   1.000
_cell.length_c   1.000
_cell.angle_alpha   90.00
_cell.angle_beta   90.00
_cell.angle_gamma   90.00
#
_symmetry.space_group_name_H-M   'P 1'
#
loop_
_entity.id
_entity.type
_entity.pdbx_description
1 polymer ?
#
loop_
_entity_poly.entity_id
_entity_poly.type
_entity_poly.pdbx_seq_one_letter_code
_entity_poly.pdbx_strand_id
1 'polypeptide(L)'
;MKPKATKVKWPGTGLGFVMGCLFFVAVLRCEAQGNLVPNPSFEQVDTCFSGLGFTADYHPESWMAFSPTPDHHMGCQPDGWLTDVPYNIFTYQQAKDGMAYCGMWSFARQFINTREMVGARLIEPLVVGETYYASMFVNAAYGGSEEPGLAIDRFGMVFSVDSFGLNNALDPTFGLRNYAQVYSQEVILDTADWTLVEGSFVADSAYQFLVIGNHFSDAMTDTVRIGPGYPWAYVLVDQVCVSASPECSLVGVEVVLSDPTLALWVEAEELVVSGMGNQACDLMIVDAHGSAVVRRLVPADTERLHISGLAQGVYTAVLSREDERVIRKFVVVR
;
A
#
# COMPACT_ATOMS: atom_id res chain seq x y z
N MET A 1 -9.53 55.77 -82.05
CA MET A 1 -10.43 56.55 -81.18
C MET A 1 -10.11 56.18 -79.73
N LYS A 2 -9.55 57.11 -78.95
CA LYS A 2 -9.21 56.88 -77.52
C LYS A 2 -10.45 57.11 -76.64
N PRO A 3 -10.58 56.36 -75.54
CA PRO A 3 -11.03 56.92 -74.27
C PRO A 3 -9.99 56.63 -73.18
N LYS A 4 -9.30 57.65 -72.67
CA LYS A 4 -9.57 58.36 -71.39
C LYS A 4 -9.51 57.42 -70.17
N ALA A 5 -8.33 57.35 -69.57
CA ALA A 5 -8.12 56.85 -68.22
C ALA A 5 -8.48 57.95 -67.21
N THR A 6 -9.43 57.66 -66.31
CA THR A 6 -9.72 58.45 -65.12
C THR A 6 -8.94 57.88 -63.94
N LYS A 7 -8.19 58.75 -63.26
CA LYS A 7 -7.57 58.47 -61.96
C LYS A 7 -8.64 58.49 -60.87
N VAL A 8 -8.71 57.45 -60.05
CA VAL A 8 -9.35 57.50 -58.72
C VAL A 8 -8.28 57.15 -57.70
N LYS A 9 -8.02 58.10 -56.80
CA LYS A 9 -7.18 57.94 -55.61
C LYS A 9 -7.97 57.19 -54.54
N TRP A 10 -7.34 56.23 -53.87
CA TRP A 10 -7.81 55.71 -52.59
C TRP A 10 -6.88 56.21 -51.48
N PRO A 11 -7.42 56.70 -50.34
CA PRO A 11 -6.63 57.12 -49.19
C PRO A 11 -6.15 55.89 -48.41
N GLY A 12 -4.97 56.01 -47.82
CA GLY A 12 -4.41 54.97 -46.97
C GLY A 12 -5.19 54.81 -45.66
N THR A 13 -5.05 53.63 -45.07
CA THR A 13 -5.06 53.38 -43.62
C THR A 13 -4.48 51.98 -43.42
N GLY A 14 -3.67 51.83 -42.39
CA GLY A 14 -2.71 50.74 -42.23
C GLY A 14 -3.33 49.35 -42.20
N LEU A 15 -2.73 48.44 -42.95
CA LEU A 15 -2.88 47.01 -42.73
C LEU A 15 -1.91 46.64 -41.62
N GLY A 16 -2.43 46.59 -40.39
CA GLY A 16 -1.70 46.12 -39.22
C GLY A 16 -1.19 44.71 -39.48
N PHE A 17 0.11 44.54 -39.35
CA PHE A 17 0.78 43.24 -39.34
C PHE A 17 0.35 42.54 -38.04
N VAL A 18 -0.79 41.84 -38.04
CA VAL A 18 -1.16 40.97 -36.92
C VAL A 18 -0.35 39.70 -37.09
N MET A 19 0.89 39.75 -36.64
CA MET A 19 1.69 38.58 -36.31
C MET A 19 1.03 37.97 -35.07
N GLY A 20 0.01 37.15 -35.29
CA GLY A 20 -0.61 36.35 -34.24
C GLY A 20 0.43 35.35 -33.78
N CYS A 21 1.19 35.71 -32.75
CA CYS A 21 1.96 34.77 -31.96
C CYS A 21 1.02 33.64 -31.56
N LEU A 22 1.21 32.46 -32.16
CA LEU A 22 0.74 31.21 -31.62
C LEU A 22 1.39 31.09 -30.24
N PHE A 23 0.69 31.61 -29.23
CA PHE A 23 0.91 31.28 -27.85
C PHE A 23 0.65 29.77 -27.76
N PHE A 24 1.72 28.99 -27.95
CA PHE A 24 1.85 27.68 -27.35
C PHE A 24 1.85 27.96 -25.85
N VAL A 25 0.65 28.11 -25.27
CA VAL A 25 0.48 27.95 -23.83
C VAL A 25 0.80 26.48 -23.60
N ALA A 26 2.07 26.19 -23.33
CA ALA A 26 2.43 24.99 -22.61
C ALA A 26 1.67 25.12 -21.29
N VAL A 27 0.51 24.46 -21.22
CA VAL A 27 -0.19 24.25 -19.97
C VAL A 27 0.78 23.43 -19.15
N LEU A 28 1.55 24.10 -18.30
CA LEU A 28 2.27 23.47 -17.21
C LEU A 28 1.19 22.82 -16.35
N ARG A 29 0.87 21.56 -16.65
CA ARG A 29 0.14 20.69 -15.74
C ARG A 29 1.07 20.41 -14.57
N CYS A 30 1.20 21.39 -13.68
CA CYS A 30 1.64 21.13 -12.32
C CYS A 30 0.40 20.66 -11.55
N GLU A 31 -0.19 19.55 -11.99
CA GLU A 31 -0.89 18.72 -11.01
C GLU A 31 0.23 17.95 -10.35
N ALA A 32 0.36 18.07 -9.02
CA ALA A 32 1.09 17.05 -8.28
C ALA A 32 0.40 15.73 -8.63
N GLN A 33 1.01 14.91 -9.49
CA GLN A 33 0.49 13.58 -9.77
C GLN A 33 0.43 12.87 -8.41
N GLY A 34 -0.78 12.61 -7.94
CA GLY A 34 -1.01 11.81 -6.75
C GLY A 34 -0.41 10.42 -6.90
N ASN A 35 -0.56 9.59 -5.88
CA ASN A 35 -0.09 8.22 -5.94
C ASN A 35 -0.69 7.50 -7.16
N LEU A 36 0.18 7.02 -8.07
CA LEU A 36 -0.18 6.30 -9.29
C LEU A 36 -0.52 4.83 -9.05
N VAL A 37 -0.34 4.35 -7.82
CA VAL A 37 -0.70 3.00 -7.40
C VAL A 37 -2.17 2.99 -6.96
N PRO A 38 -3.04 2.20 -7.62
CA PRO A 38 -4.40 2.00 -7.16
C PRO A 38 -4.42 1.14 -5.88
N ASN A 39 -5.38 1.38 -5.00
CA ASN A 39 -5.56 0.61 -3.76
C ASN A 39 -4.23 0.38 -2.98
N PRO A 40 -3.49 1.45 -2.65
CA PRO A 40 -2.08 1.35 -2.22
C PRO A 40 -1.86 0.60 -0.90
N SER A 41 -2.90 0.50 -0.07
CA SER A 41 -2.90 -0.20 1.22
C SER A 41 -3.73 -1.50 1.19
N PHE A 42 -4.10 -1.99 0.00
CA PHE A 42 -4.83 -3.25 -0.22
C PHE A 42 -6.24 -3.34 0.38
N GLU A 43 -6.78 -2.24 0.91
CA GLU A 43 -8.05 -2.22 1.63
C GLU A 43 -9.29 -2.51 0.77
N GLN A 44 -9.28 -2.14 -0.51
CA GLN A 44 -10.44 -2.31 -1.38
C GLN A 44 -10.53 -3.77 -1.82
N VAL A 45 -11.60 -4.46 -1.42
CA VAL A 45 -11.87 -5.86 -1.77
C VAL A 45 -13.38 -6.13 -1.75
N ASP A 46 -13.86 -7.01 -2.64
CA ASP A 46 -15.30 -7.29 -2.77
C ASP A 46 -15.90 -8.01 -1.56
N THR A 47 -15.13 -8.93 -0.95
CA THR A 47 -15.61 -9.77 0.15
C THR A 47 -14.49 -10.06 1.14
N CYS A 48 -14.86 -10.30 2.40
CA CYS A 48 -13.93 -10.81 3.39
C CYS A 48 -13.73 -12.32 3.14
N PHE A 49 -12.57 -12.74 2.62
CA PHE A 49 -12.30 -14.14 2.25
C PHE A 49 -11.41 -14.84 3.26
N SER A 50 -11.87 -16.01 3.70
CA SER A 50 -11.18 -16.87 4.65
C SER A 50 -10.36 -17.93 3.93
N GLY A 51 -9.21 -17.54 3.39
CA GLY A 51 -8.29 -18.45 2.72
C GLY A 51 -6.93 -17.81 2.43
N LEU A 52 -5.96 -18.65 2.10
CA LEU A 52 -4.62 -18.23 1.68
C LEU A 52 -4.57 -18.06 0.17
N GLY A 53 -3.68 -17.16 -0.26
CA GLY A 53 -3.37 -16.89 -1.64
C GLY A 53 -4.45 -16.10 -2.37
N PHE A 54 -4.00 -15.23 -3.27
CA PHE A 54 -4.87 -14.67 -4.29
C PHE A 54 -5.36 -15.80 -5.18
N THR A 55 -6.65 -15.77 -5.52
CA THR A 55 -7.30 -16.72 -6.42
C THR A 55 -7.93 -15.96 -7.60
N ALA A 56 -8.45 -16.69 -8.58
CA ALA A 56 -9.19 -16.08 -9.69
C ALA A 56 -10.44 -15.34 -9.23
N ASP A 57 -11.02 -15.76 -8.10
CA ASP A 57 -12.27 -15.21 -7.55
C ASP A 57 -12.02 -14.30 -6.33
N TYR A 58 -10.79 -14.21 -5.84
CA TYR A 58 -10.44 -13.41 -4.67
C TYR A 58 -9.05 -12.79 -4.75
N HIS A 59 -9.02 -11.47 -4.78
CA HIS A 59 -7.83 -10.64 -4.62
C HIS A 59 -8.27 -9.21 -4.25
N PRO A 60 -7.39 -8.38 -3.64
CA PRO A 60 -7.64 -6.96 -3.51
C PRO A 60 -7.88 -6.32 -4.87
N GLU A 61 -8.78 -5.33 -4.93
CA GLU A 61 -9.06 -4.59 -6.16
C GLU A 61 -7.79 -4.02 -6.76
N SER A 62 -7.66 -4.11 -8.08
CA SER A 62 -6.51 -3.67 -8.89
C SER A 62 -5.18 -4.40 -8.67
N TRP A 63 -5.11 -5.31 -7.70
CA TRP A 63 -3.95 -6.18 -7.47
C TRP A 63 -4.17 -7.57 -8.04
N MET A 64 -3.07 -8.25 -8.35
CA MET A 64 -3.12 -9.61 -8.90
C MET A 64 -1.89 -10.42 -8.51
N ALA A 65 -2.10 -11.73 -8.44
CA ALA A 65 -1.04 -12.72 -8.32
C ALA A 65 -0.13 -12.64 -9.55
N PHE A 66 1.14 -12.30 -9.32
CA PHE A 66 2.13 -12.25 -10.38
C PHE A 66 2.98 -13.53 -10.40
N SER A 67 3.30 -14.09 -9.23
CA SER A 67 3.92 -15.40 -9.07
C SER A 67 3.71 -15.90 -7.65
N PRO A 68 3.44 -17.19 -7.44
CA PRO A 68 2.15 -17.76 -7.72
C PRO A 68 0.98 -17.13 -6.93
N THR A 69 1.04 -17.05 -5.59
CA THR A 69 -0.15 -16.74 -4.78
C THR A 69 0.20 -15.87 -3.58
N PRO A 70 0.51 -14.58 -3.75
CA PRO A 70 0.63 -13.67 -2.62
C PRO A 70 -0.63 -13.76 -1.74
N ASP A 71 -0.50 -13.52 -0.45
CA ASP A 71 -1.63 -13.53 0.48
C ASP A 71 -2.14 -12.12 0.75
N HIS A 72 -3.44 -12.02 0.93
CA HIS A 72 -4.09 -10.81 1.42
C HIS A 72 -4.49 -11.05 2.88
N HIS A 73 -4.00 -10.19 3.77
CA HIS A 73 -4.33 -10.21 5.19
C HIS A 73 -5.28 -9.06 5.51
N MET A 74 -6.36 -9.32 6.24
CA MET A 74 -7.38 -8.30 6.54
C MET A 74 -8.09 -8.55 7.88
N GLY A 75 -8.30 -7.49 8.64
CA GLY A 75 -8.88 -7.51 10.01
C GLY A 75 -10.40 -7.76 10.12
N CYS A 76 -11.06 -8.10 9.01
CA CYS A 76 -12.47 -8.52 8.98
C CYS A 76 -12.65 -10.01 9.34
N GLN A 77 -11.55 -10.77 9.43
CA GLN A 77 -11.56 -12.17 9.83
C GLN A 77 -11.73 -12.33 11.35
N PRO A 78 -12.23 -13.47 11.85
CA PRO A 78 -12.25 -13.74 13.28
C PRO A 78 -10.82 -13.81 13.82
N ASP A 79 -10.61 -13.29 15.04
CA ASP A 79 -9.27 -13.18 15.64
C ASP A 79 -8.49 -14.52 15.57
N GLY A 80 -7.28 -14.47 15.00
CA GLY A 80 -6.38 -15.63 14.88
C GLY A 80 -6.68 -16.59 13.73
N TRP A 81 -7.52 -16.18 12.76
CA TRP A 81 -7.67 -16.89 11.49
C TRP A 81 -6.44 -16.78 10.58
N LEU A 82 -6.44 -17.58 9.51
CA LEU A 82 -5.26 -17.78 8.67
C LEU A 82 -4.65 -16.48 8.13
N THR A 83 -5.48 -15.52 7.76
CA THR A 83 -5.12 -14.23 7.15
C THR A 83 -5.62 -13.03 7.97
N ASP A 84 -5.84 -13.23 9.27
CA ASP A 84 -6.31 -12.16 10.15
C ASP A 84 -5.25 -11.08 10.40
N VAL A 85 -5.71 -9.87 10.71
CA VAL A 85 -4.88 -8.73 11.15
C VAL A 85 -5.33 -8.33 12.56
N PRO A 86 -4.42 -8.32 13.56
CA PRO A 86 -2.96 -8.37 13.39
C PRO A 86 -2.34 -9.77 13.41
N TYR A 87 -3.07 -10.82 13.78
CA TYR A 87 -2.47 -12.11 14.08
C TYR A 87 -2.89 -13.17 13.06
N ASN A 88 -1.98 -13.48 12.13
CA ASN A 88 -2.14 -14.51 11.11
C ASN A 88 -1.15 -15.66 11.32
N ILE A 89 -1.20 -16.67 10.45
CA ILE A 89 -0.32 -17.84 10.57
C ILE A 89 1.17 -17.53 10.35
N PHE A 90 1.53 -16.36 9.81
CA PHE A 90 2.93 -16.00 9.55
C PHE A 90 3.51 -15.07 10.63
N THR A 91 2.69 -14.18 11.21
CA THR A 91 3.17 -13.14 12.12
C THR A 91 2.09 -12.52 13.01
N TYR A 92 2.54 -11.74 14.00
CA TYR A 92 1.75 -10.66 14.59
C TYR A 92 2.21 -9.33 13.98
N GLN A 93 1.39 -8.71 13.15
CA GLN A 93 1.67 -7.38 12.59
C GLN A 93 0.39 -6.59 12.38
N GLN A 94 0.30 -5.43 13.00
CA GLN A 94 -0.76 -4.46 12.71
C GLN A 94 -0.51 -3.82 11.34
N ALA A 95 -1.57 -3.57 10.58
CA ALA A 95 -1.48 -2.84 9.32
C ALA A 95 -0.82 -1.46 9.51
N LYS A 96 -0.11 -1.01 8.48
CA LYS A 96 0.55 0.30 8.44
C LYS A 96 -0.49 1.38 8.17
N ASP A 97 -1.45 1.10 7.31
CA ASP A 97 -2.66 1.89 7.07
C ASP A 97 -3.89 0.98 7.17
N GLY A 98 -5.06 1.56 7.45
CA GLY A 98 -6.32 0.81 7.45
C GLY A 98 -6.32 -0.50 8.27
N MET A 99 -6.76 -1.59 7.64
CA MET A 99 -6.99 -2.90 8.23
C MET A 99 -6.39 -4.06 7.41
N ALA A 100 -5.68 -3.78 6.33
CA ALA A 100 -5.19 -4.78 5.38
C ALA A 100 -3.72 -4.59 5.00
N TYR A 101 -3.12 -5.66 4.50
CA TYR A 101 -1.81 -5.64 3.84
C TYR A 101 -1.62 -6.90 3.00
N CYS A 102 -0.59 -6.89 2.14
CA CYS A 102 -0.21 -8.05 1.35
C CYS A 102 1.01 -8.75 1.95
N GLY A 103 1.05 -10.07 1.90
CA GLY A 103 2.18 -10.89 2.30
C GLY A 103 2.66 -11.78 1.16
N MET A 104 3.97 -12.04 1.10
CA MET A 104 4.58 -12.87 0.08
C MET A 104 5.67 -13.76 0.65
N TRP A 105 5.66 -15.03 0.25
CA TRP A 105 6.78 -15.93 0.42
C TRP A 105 7.96 -15.47 -0.43
N SER A 106 8.92 -14.76 0.14
CA SER A 106 9.91 -14.00 -0.63
C SER A 106 11.23 -14.75 -0.90
N PHE A 107 11.49 -15.85 -0.19
CA PHE A 107 12.69 -16.68 -0.35
C PHE A 107 12.54 -18.03 0.37
N ALA A 108 13.13 -19.10 -0.17
CA ALA A 108 13.24 -20.39 0.52
C ALA A 108 14.52 -21.15 0.16
N ARG A 109 15.33 -21.55 1.15
CA ARG A 109 16.56 -22.33 0.88
C ARG A 109 16.31 -23.68 0.22
N GLN A 110 15.12 -24.24 0.42
CA GLN A 110 14.75 -25.59 -0.03
C GLN A 110 14.17 -25.59 -1.46
N PHE A 111 13.66 -24.43 -1.92
CA PHE A 111 13.00 -24.29 -3.21
C PHE A 111 13.71 -23.21 -4.01
N ILE A 112 14.75 -23.63 -4.75
CA ILE A 112 15.67 -22.71 -5.42
C ILE A 112 14.92 -21.70 -6.25
N ASN A 113 15.25 -20.45 -6.00
CA ASN A 113 14.66 -19.26 -6.56
C ASN A 113 13.18 -19.12 -6.22
N THR A 114 12.37 -20.12 -5.88
CA THR A 114 10.92 -20.00 -5.68
C THR A 114 10.53 -18.89 -4.69
N ARG A 115 9.62 -18.01 -5.14
CA ARG A 115 9.09 -16.87 -4.39
C ARG A 115 7.78 -16.38 -4.97
N GLU A 116 7.06 -15.62 -4.17
CA GLU A 116 5.85 -14.92 -4.54
C GLU A 116 6.08 -13.46 -4.91
N MET A 117 5.20 -12.95 -5.78
CA MET A 117 5.19 -11.58 -6.27
C MET A 117 3.75 -11.14 -6.49
N VAL A 118 3.48 -9.87 -6.20
CA VAL A 118 2.19 -9.22 -6.42
C VAL A 118 2.36 -8.08 -7.42
N GLY A 119 1.38 -7.88 -8.28
CA GLY A 119 1.42 -6.81 -9.28
C GLY A 119 0.17 -5.96 -9.33
N ALA A 120 0.30 -4.75 -9.84
CA ALA A 120 -0.80 -3.84 -10.10
C ALA A 120 -0.57 -3.10 -11.42
N ARG A 121 -1.66 -2.73 -12.09
CA ARG A 121 -1.62 -1.75 -13.19
C ARG A 121 -1.62 -0.35 -12.58
N LEU A 122 -0.71 0.51 -13.02
CA LEU A 122 -0.69 1.91 -12.62
C LEU A 122 -1.92 2.64 -13.18
N ILE A 123 -2.38 3.68 -12.47
CA ILE A 123 -3.53 4.50 -12.88
C ILE A 123 -3.30 5.11 -14.27
N GLU A 124 -2.06 5.53 -14.53
CA GLU A 124 -1.60 5.97 -15.84
C GLU A 124 -0.16 5.51 -16.12
N PRO A 125 0.23 5.36 -17.39
CA PRO A 125 1.61 5.02 -17.73
C PRO A 125 2.60 6.10 -17.29
N LEU A 126 3.79 5.69 -16.86
CA LEU A 126 4.89 6.62 -16.56
C LEU A 126 5.34 7.36 -17.83
N VAL A 127 5.82 8.60 -17.66
CA VAL A 127 6.32 9.42 -18.77
C VAL A 127 7.82 9.20 -18.93
N VAL A 128 8.24 8.83 -20.14
CA VAL A 128 9.66 8.60 -20.46
C VAL A 128 10.47 9.87 -20.24
N GLY A 129 11.58 9.75 -19.50
CA GLY A 129 12.48 10.84 -19.15
C GLY A 129 12.13 11.55 -17.85
N GLU A 130 10.96 11.31 -17.27
CA GLU A 130 10.57 11.88 -15.98
C GLU A 130 11.14 11.07 -14.81
N THR A 131 11.40 11.75 -13.70
CA THR A 131 11.82 11.11 -12.44
C THR A 131 10.59 10.73 -11.64
N TYR A 132 10.54 9.47 -11.21
CA TYR A 132 9.51 8.96 -10.31
C TYR A 132 10.14 8.54 -8.98
N TYR A 133 9.40 8.80 -7.92
CA TYR A 133 9.69 8.39 -6.55
C TYR A 133 8.76 7.23 -6.22
N ALA A 134 9.34 6.13 -5.75
CA ALA A 134 8.58 4.95 -5.36
C ALA A 134 8.93 4.56 -3.94
N SER A 135 7.92 4.20 -3.16
CA SER A 135 8.07 3.77 -1.77
C SER A 135 7.08 2.69 -1.40
N MET A 136 7.41 1.90 -0.39
CA MET A 136 6.53 0.96 0.27
C MET A 136 7.00 0.71 1.70
N PHE A 137 6.08 0.35 2.58
CA PHE A 137 6.42 -0.15 3.90
C PHE A 137 6.50 -1.66 3.88
N VAL A 138 7.55 -2.22 4.48
CA VAL A 138 7.77 -3.66 4.55
C VAL A 138 8.06 -4.13 5.96
N ASN A 139 7.74 -5.38 6.26
CA ASN A 139 8.03 -6.02 7.53
C ASN A 139 8.41 -7.50 7.31
N ALA A 140 9.38 -8.00 8.07
CA ALA A 140 9.70 -9.42 8.06
C ALA A 140 8.75 -10.17 8.99
N ALA A 141 7.92 -11.03 8.42
CA ALA A 141 6.98 -11.82 9.19
C ALA A 141 7.74 -12.80 10.09
N TYR A 142 7.33 -12.86 11.36
CA TYR A 142 7.89 -13.76 12.35
C TYR A 142 6.91 -14.01 13.51
N GLY A 143 6.97 -15.21 14.09
CA GLY A 143 6.21 -15.55 15.31
C GLY A 143 4.81 -16.12 15.07
N GLY A 144 4.38 -16.30 13.83
CA GLY A 144 3.20 -17.10 13.49
C GLY A 144 3.45 -18.61 13.47
N SER A 145 2.39 -19.41 13.34
CA SER A 145 2.42 -20.88 13.36
C SER A 145 3.13 -21.56 12.18
N GLU A 146 3.30 -20.88 11.04
CA GLU A 146 4.10 -21.36 9.91
C GLU A 146 5.60 -21.13 10.10
N GLU A 147 5.98 -20.37 11.14
CA GLU A 147 7.35 -20.18 11.59
C GLU A 147 8.36 -19.79 10.48
N PRO A 148 8.14 -18.69 9.73
CA PRO A 148 9.21 -18.13 8.89
C PRO A 148 10.43 -17.81 9.75
N GLY A 149 11.63 -18.20 9.29
CA GLY A 149 12.86 -18.14 10.09
C GLY A 149 13.97 -17.29 9.50
N LEU A 150 13.75 -16.71 8.31
CA LEU A 150 14.70 -15.84 7.62
C LEU A 150 14.10 -14.46 7.34
N ALA A 151 14.96 -13.46 7.37
CA ALA A 151 14.77 -12.16 6.74
C ALA A 151 15.67 -12.07 5.49
N ILE A 152 15.30 -11.20 4.54
CA ILE A 152 16.04 -11.00 3.28
C ILE A 152 16.30 -9.51 2.99
N ASP A 153 17.33 -9.25 2.18
CA ASP A 153 17.48 -7.99 1.45
C ASP A 153 16.75 -8.09 0.08
N ARG A 154 16.92 -7.06 -0.78
CA ARG A 154 16.54 -7.08 -2.20
C ARG A 154 15.06 -7.28 -2.52
N PHE A 155 14.20 -7.14 -1.53
CA PHE A 155 12.78 -7.03 -1.74
C PHE A 155 12.45 -5.64 -2.31
N GLY A 156 11.70 -5.58 -3.41
CA GLY A 156 11.60 -4.37 -4.20
C GLY A 156 10.53 -4.35 -5.28
N MET A 157 10.60 -3.31 -6.09
CA MET A 157 9.65 -2.92 -7.12
C MET A 157 10.31 -2.94 -8.51
N VAL A 158 9.68 -3.68 -9.43
CA VAL A 158 10.00 -3.65 -10.86
C VAL A 158 8.85 -3.00 -11.62
N PHE A 159 9.21 -2.12 -12.55
CA PHE A 159 8.25 -1.49 -13.46
C PHE A 159 8.30 -2.12 -14.85
N SER A 160 7.14 -2.15 -15.51
CA SER A 160 6.97 -2.83 -16.78
C SER A 160 6.01 -2.15 -17.75
N VAL A 161 6.33 -2.17 -19.04
CA VAL A 161 5.42 -1.79 -20.14
C VAL A 161 4.40 -2.89 -20.47
N ASP A 162 4.76 -4.14 -20.18
CA ASP A 162 3.96 -5.32 -20.44
C ASP A 162 3.39 -5.90 -19.14
N SER A 163 2.31 -6.64 -19.29
CA SER A 163 1.69 -7.35 -18.18
C SER A 163 2.56 -8.49 -17.62
N PHE A 164 3.67 -8.85 -18.30
CA PHE A 164 4.64 -9.88 -17.93
C PHE A 164 4.04 -11.17 -17.32
N GLY A 165 2.93 -11.67 -17.88
CA GLY A 165 2.37 -12.96 -17.44
C GLY A 165 1.11 -12.87 -16.59
N LEU A 166 0.35 -11.77 -16.62
CA LEU A 166 -1.04 -11.74 -16.13
C LEU A 166 -1.94 -12.85 -16.68
N ASN A 167 -1.51 -13.57 -17.73
CA ASN A 167 -2.23 -14.70 -18.30
C ASN A 167 -1.81 -16.07 -17.73
N ASN A 168 -0.81 -16.14 -16.84
CA ASN A 168 -0.37 -17.41 -16.27
C ASN A 168 0.34 -17.22 -14.90
N ALA A 169 -0.45 -16.92 -13.86
CA ALA A 169 0.01 -16.86 -12.46
C ALA A 169 0.73 -18.15 -11.98
N LEU A 170 0.64 -19.22 -12.76
CA LEU A 170 1.27 -20.51 -12.50
C LEU A 170 2.57 -20.72 -13.29
N ASP A 171 3.11 -19.72 -13.99
CA ASP A 171 4.38 -19.86 -14.71
C ASP A 171 5.56 -19.74 -13.72
N PRO A 172 6.23 -20.85 -13.35
CA PRO A 172 7.38 -20.81 -12.44
C PRO A 172 8.64 -20.23 -13.12
N THR A 173 8.56 -19.91 -14.43
CA THR A 173 9.67 -19.46 -15.27
C THR A 173 9.67 -17.96 -15.53
N PHE A 174 9.00 -17.15 -14.70
CA PHE A 174 9.33 -15.72 -14.65
C PHE A 174 10.82 -15.58 -14.36
N GLY A 175 11.59 -15.30 -15.42
CA GLY A 175 13.03 -15.21 -15.34
C GLY A 175 13.38 -14.05 -14.43
N LEU A 176 13.94 -14.37 -13.27
CA LEU A 176 14.50 -13.38 -12.36
C LEU A 176 15.45 -12.47 -13.14
N ARG A 177 15.21 -11.17 -13.05
CA ARG A 177 16.00 -10.17 -13.78
C ARG A 177 17.24 -9.77 -13.03
N ASN A 178 17.32 -10.12 -11.75
CA ASN A 178 18.37 -9.65 -10.85
C ASN A 178 18.48 -8.12 -10.86
N TYR A 179 17.32 -7.47 -10.92
CA TYR A 179 17.17 -6.03 -11.05
C TYR A 179 15.82 -5.59 -10.50
N ALA A 180 15.82 -4.45 -9.83
CA ALA A 180 14.64 -3.69 -9.43
C ALA A 180 14.98 -2.20 -9.46
N GLN A 181 14.03 -1.34 -9.81
CA GLN A 181 14.20 0.11 -9.81
C GLN A 181 14.37 0.65 -8.38
N VAL A 182 13.61 0.09 -7.44
CA VAL A 182 13.68 0.42 -6.00
C VAL A 182 13.64 -0.89 -5.21
N TYR A 183 14.55 -1.10 -4.28
CA TYR A 183 14.62 -2.30 -3.46
C TYR A 183 15.41 -2.05 -2.16
N SER A 184 15.21 -2.90 -1.16
CA SER A 184 15.97 -2.83 0.09
C SER A 184 17.45 -3.18 -0.14
N GLN A 185 18.34 -2.26 0.24
CA GLN A 185 19.80 -2.49 0.20
C GLN A 185 20.29 -3.32 1.39
N GLU A 186 19.61 -3.17 2.53
CA GLU A 186 19.87 -3.91 3.75
C GLU A 186 18.81 -4.98 3.95
N VAL A 187 19.15 -6.00 4.75
CA VAL A 187 18.20 -7.04 5.14
C VAL A 187 17.08 -6.42 5.99
N ILE A 188 15.82 -6.73 5.65
CA ILE A 188 14.62 -6.26 6.36
C ILE A 188 14.51 -7.04 7.66
N LEU A 189 15.07 -6.52 8.75
CA LEU A 189 15.14 -7.22 10.04
C LEU A 189 13.98 -6.91 10.98
N ASP A 190 13.24 -5.83 10.73
CA ASP A 190 12.16 -5.43 11.63
C ASP A 190 10.97 -6.39 11.50
N THR A 191 10.61 -6.98 12.63
CA THR A 191 9.47 -7.90 12.77
C THR A 191 8.36 -7.33 13.65
N ALA A 192 8.48 -6.08 14.12
CA ALA A 192 7.55 -5.45 15.05
C ALA A 192 7.02 -4.10 14.55
N ASP A 193 7.79 -3.40 13.72
CA ASP A 193 7.39 -2.19 13.01
C ASP A 193 7.69 -2.30 11.51
N TRP A 194 7.22 -1.31 10.76
CA TRP A 194 7.34 -1.23 9.31
C TRP A 194 8.59 -0.46 8.90
N THR A 195 9.43 -1.10 8.09
CA THR A 195 10.60 -0.49 7.45
C THR A 195 10.20 0.19 6.14
N LEU A 196 10.59 1.44 5.94
CA LEU A 196 10.39 2.13 4.66
C LEU A 196 11.45 1.67 3.63
N VAL A 197 10.99 1.19 2.48
CA VAL A 197 11.84 0.96 1.30
C VAL A 197 11.43 1.99 0.26
N GLU A 198 12.34 2.88 -0.09
CA GLU A 198 12.07 3.98 -1.02
C GLU A 198 13.27 4.27 -1.93
N GLY A 199 12.99 4.96 -3.03
CA GLY A 199 13.99 5.43 -3.96
C GLY A 199 13.37 6.21 -5.10
N SER A 200 14.21 6.67 -6.02
CA SER A 200 13.77 7.31 -7.25
C SER A 200 14.50 6.77 -8.45
N PHE A 201 13.85 6.85 -9.61
CA PHE A 201 14.41 6.43 -10.88
C PHE A 201 13.88 7.30 -12.02
N VAL A 202 14.64 7.41 -13.10
CA VAL A 202 14.16 8.04 -14.33
C VAL A 202 13.49 6.96 -15.17
N ALA A 203 12.23 7.17 -15.54
CA ALA A 203 11.51 6.24 -16.39
C ALA A 203 12.14 6.22 -17.80
N ASP A 204 12.70 5.08 -18.20
CA ASP A 204 13.27 4.86 -19.55
C ASP A 204 12.24 4.26 -20.53
N SER A 205 11.04 3.96 -20.05
CA SER A 205 9.92 3.38 -20.79
C SER A 205 8.59 3.87 -20.22
N ALA A 206 7.53 3.78 -21.02
CA ALA A 206 6.18 4.14 -20.61
C ALA A 206 5.56 3.03 -19.75
N TYR A 207 6.14 2.79 -18.57
CA TYR A 207 5.76 1.70 -17.68
C TYR A 207 4.29 1.80 -17.26
N GLN A 208 3.55 0.70 -17.38
CA GLN A 208 2.12 0.59 -17.08
C GLN A 208 1.82 -0.31 -15.88
N PHE A 209 2.80 -1.10 -15.43
CA PHE A 209 2.65 -2.06 -14.35
C PHE A 209 3.78 -1.93 -13.33
N LEU A 210 3.44 -2.23 -12.10
CA LEU A 210 4.32 -2.39 -10.96
C LEU A 210 4.26 -3.85 -10.50
N VAL A 211 5.40 -4.45 -10.17
CA VAL A 211 5.52 -5.78 -9.58
C VAL A 211 6.40 -5.70 -8.34
N ILE A 212 5.87 -6.17 -7.21
CA ILE A 212 6.51 -6.15 -5.90
C ILE A 212 6.93 -7.57 -5.53
N GLY A 213 8.14 -7.73 -5.02
CA GLY A 213 8.67 -9.00 -4.55
C GLY A 213 10.21 -9.03 -4.52
N ASN A 214 10.78 -10.22 -4.36
CA ASN A 214 12.22 -10.43 -4.54
C ASN A 214 12.53 -10.77 -6.02
N HIS A 215 13.07 -9.80 -6.75
CA HIS A 215 13.40 -9.92 -8.17
C HIS A 215 14.81 -10.47 -8.45
N PHE A 216 15.49 -10.91 -7.39
CA PHE A 216 16.86 -11.39 -7.43
C PHE A 216 16.91 -12.90 -7.15
N SER A 217 17.93 -13.54 -7.70
CA SER A 217 18.20 -14.96 -7.45
C SER A 217 18.66 -15.20 -6.03
N ASP A 218 18.47 -16.42 -5.54
CA ASP A 218 18.93 -16.83 -4.20
C ASP A 218 20.42 -16.58 -3.99
N ALA A 219 21.22 -16.64 -5.06
CA ALA A 219 22.65 -16.38 -5.02
C ALA A 219 23.00 -14.88 -4.85
N MET A 220 22.06 -13.99 -5.11
CA MET A 220 22.18 -12.55 -4.94
C MET A 220 21.43 -12.05 -3.71
N THR A 221 20.49 -12.80 -3.17
CA THR A 221 19.74 -12.44 -1.95
C THR A 221 20.51 -12.85 -0.70
N ASP A 222 20.85 -11.87 0.13
CA ASP A 222 21.41 -12.11 1.45
C ASP A 222 20.28 -12.45 2.44
N THR A 223 20.59 -13.33 3.39
CA THR A 223 19.62 -13.80 4.38
C THR A 223 20.18 -13.72 5.80
N VAL A 224 19.33 -13.33 6.74
CA VAL A 224 19.64 -13.37 8.18
C VAL A 224 18.63 -14.25 8.89
N ARG A 225 19.12 -15.07 9.84
CA ARG A 225 18.24 -15.88 10.70
C ARG A 225 17.58 -14.97 11.74
N ILE A 226 16.25 -14.91 11.76
CA ILE A 226 15.48 -14.09 12.70
C ILE A 226 14.81 -14.91 13.82
N GLY A 227 14.86 -16.24 13.74
CA GLY A 227 14.41 -17.13 14.83
C GLY A 227 14.60 -18.62 14.53
N PRO A 228 14.08 -19.53 15.38
CA PRO A 228 14.25 -20.97 15.24
C PRO A 228 13.38 -21.59 14.13
N GLY A 229 12.54 -20.81 13.46
CA GLY A 229 11.67 -21.24 12.37
C GLY A 229 12.39 -21.77 11.13
N TYR A 230 11.61 -22.18 10.14
CA TYR A 230 12.08 -22.80 8.91
C TYR A 230 12.93 -21.85 8.04
N PRO A 231 13.80 -22.37 7.15
CA PRO A 231 14.74 -21.57 6.38
C PRO A 231 14.09 -20.92 5.15
N TRP A 232 13.00 -20.20 5.37
CA TRP A 232 12.33 -19.35 4.40
C TRP A 232 11.94 -18.01 5.03
N ALA A 233 11.70 -17.03 4.16
CA ALA A 233 11.36 -15.67 4.52
C ALA A 233 9.99 -15.31 3.96
N TYR A 234 9.25 -14.51 4.71
CA TYR A 234 7.96 -13.99 4.30
C TYR A 234 7.92 -12.50 4.61
N VAL A 235 7.58 -11.69 3.61
CA VAL A 235 7.63 -10.22 3.71
C VAL A 235 6.23 -9.67 3.54
N LEU A 236 5.82 -8.82 4.49
CA LEU A 236 4.60 -8.03 4.41
C LEU A 236 4.86 -6.71 3.70
N VAL A 237 3.86 -6.20 3.00
CA VAL A 237 3.89 -4.94 2.26
C VAL A 237 2.60 -4.17 2.47
N ASP A 238 2.73 -2.87 2.72
CA ASP A 238 1.61 -1.94 2.88
C ASP A 238 2.03 -0.51 2.42
N GLN A 239 1.05 0.37 2.20
CA GLN A 239 1.23 1.76 1.78
C GLN A 239 2.21 1.94 0.61
N VAL A 240 1.89 1.30 -0.52
CA VAL A 240 2.70 1.37 -1.73
C VAL A 240 2.44 2.69 -2.46
N CYS A 241 3.49 3.40 -2.85
CA CYS A 241 3.35 4.65 -3.57
C CYS A 241 4.33 4.81 -4.73
N VAL A 242 3.83 5.38 -5.83
CA VAL A 242 4.62 5.80 -7.00
C VAL A 242 4.11 7.17 -7.43
N SER A 243 4.99 8.18 -7.47
CA SER A 243 4.60 9.56 -7.81
C SER A 243 5.71 10.28 -8.56
N ALA A 244 5.35 11.27 -9.37
CA ALA A 244 6.31 12.23 -9.96
C ALA A 244 6.80 13.27 -8.94
N SER A 245 6.16 13.36 -7.76
CA SER A 245 6.57 14.21 -6.66
C SER A 245 7.44 13.44 -5.65
N PRO A 246 8.47 14.07 -5.06
CA PRO A 246 9.22 13.49 -3.94
C PRO A 246 8.33 13.24 -2.72
N GLU A 247 7.32 14.09 -2.57
CA GLU A 247 6.23 13.85 -1.62
C GLU A 247 5.33 12.79 -2.25
N CYS A 248 5.67 11.53 -2.01
CA CYS A 248 4.69 10.47 -2.06
C CYS A 248 3.66 10.81 -0.99
N SER A 249 2.61 11.53 -1.40
CA SER A 249 1.49 11.87 -0.54
C SER A 249 0.82 10.56 -0.14
N LEU A 250 1.34 9.93 0.91
CA LEU A 250 0.75 8.85 1.68
C LEU A 250 -0.43 9.43 2.47
N VAL A 251 -1.32 10.10 1.75
CA VAL A 251 -2.64 10.42 2.25
C VAL A 251 -3.32 9.08 2.23
N GLY A 252 -3.42 8.45 3.39
CA GLY A 252 -4.34 7.34 3.59
C GLY A 252 -5.64 7.77 2.97
N VAL A 253 -5.98 7.16 1.83
CA VAL A 253 -7.32 7.28 1.31
C VAL A 253 -8.12 6.55 2.36
N GLU A 254 -8.75 7.31 3.27
CA GLU A 254 -9.82 6.79 4.09
C GLU A 254 -10.71 6.03 3.13
N VAL A 255 -10.68 4.71 3.28
CA VAL A 255 -11.56 3.83 2.55
C VAL A 255 -12.93 4.24 3.07
N VAL A 256 -13.69 4.92 2.23
CA VAL A 256 -15.14 5.00 2.40
C VAL A 256 -15.67 3.61 2.05
N LEU A 257 -15.35 2.62 2.90
CA LEU A 257 -16.33 1.61 3.24
C LEU A 257 -17.49 2.44 3.77
N SER A 258 -18.67 2.32 3.16
CA SER A 258 -19.91 3.01 3.55
C SER A 258 -19.80 3.60 4.95
N ASP A 259 -19.55 4.92 5.04
CA ASP A 259 -19.19 5.69 6.23
C ASP A 259 -19.41 4.87 7.52
N PRO A 260 -18.37 4.27 8.14
CA PRO A 260 -18.60 3.42 9.29
C PRO A 260 -19.31 4.27 10.33
N THR A 261 -20.53 3.87 10.70
CA THR A 261 -21.30 4.64 11.68
C THR A 261 -20.49 4.74 12.96
N LEU A 262 -19.74 3.68 13.27
CA LEU A 262 -18.82 3.62 14.39
C LEU A 262 -17.51 4.37 14.12
N ALA A 263 -17.12 5.25 15.05
CA ALA A 263 -15.82 5.92 15.03
C ALA A 263 -15.18 5.94 16.42
N LEU A 264 -13.85 5.97 16.44
CA LEU A 264 -13.03 5.99 17.65
C LEU A 264 -11.85 6.94 17.42
N TRP A 265 -11.50 7.77 18.39
CA TRP A 265 -10.29 8.58 18.37
C TRP A 265 -9.84 8.93 19.79
N VAL A 266 -8.67 9.56 19.93
CA VAL A 266 -8.13 9.96 21.23
C VAL A 266 -8.12 11.48 21.35
N GLU A 267 -8.69 11.97 22.44
CA GLU A 267 -8.63 13.38 22.86
C GLU A 267 -8.06 13.43 24.28
N ALA A 268 -6.86 13.98 24.43
CA ALA A 268 -6.17 14.06 25.73
C ALA A 268 -6.07 12.70 26.44
N GLU A 269 -6.72 12.52 27.60
CA GLU A 269 -6.75 11.27 28.36
C GLU A 269 -8.06 10.48 28.18
N GLU A 270 -8.71 10.65 27.04
CA GLU A 270 -9.99 10.01 26.72
C GLU A 270 -9.96 9.34 25.34
N LEU A 271 -10.53 8.14 25.29
CA LEU A 271 -11.01 7.54 24.05
C LEU A 271 -12.41 8.10 23.79
N VAL A 272 -12.57 8.78 22.66
CA VAL A 272 -13.86 9.32 22.21
C VAL A 272 -14.45 8.32 21.21
N VAL A 273 -15.71 7.98 21.43
CA VAL A 273 -16.47 7.00 20.66
C VAL A 273 -17.67 7.70 20.03
N SER A 274 -17.96 7.41 18.75
CA SER A 274 -19.10 7.98 18.04
C SER A 274 -19.84 6.94 17.22
N GLY A 275 -21.12 7.23 16.96
CA GLY A 275 -22.06 6.49 16.12
C GLY A 275 -22.33 5.03 16.49
N MET A 276 -22.35 4.74 17.80
CA MET A 276 -22.88 3.49 18.36
C MET A 276 -24.42 3.36 18.24
N GLY A 277 -25.13 4.44 17.89
CA GLY A 277 -26.60 4.41 17.77
C GLY A 277 -27.28 3.96 19.06
N ASN A 278 -28.04 2.86 19.00
CA ASN A 278 -28.73 2.24 20.16
C ASN A 278 -28.10 0.90 20.60
N GLN A 279 -26.90 0.56 20.11
CA GLN A 279 -26.26 -0.72 20.38
C GLN A 279 -24.98 -0.53 21.19
N ALA A 280 -24.72 -1.45 22.11
CA ALA A 280 -23.47 -1.50 22.84
C ALA A 280 -22.35 -2.06 21.94
N CYS A 281 -21.11 -1.66 22.20
CA CYS A 281 -19.92 -2.14 21.49
C CYS A 281 -18.93 -2.78 22.45
N ASP A 282 -18.19 -3.78 22.00
CA ASP A 282 -17.09 -4.34 22.77
C ASP A 282 -15.83 -3.49 22.57
N LEU A 283 -15.23 -3.03 23.68
CA LEU A 283 -13.93 -2.37 23.68
C LEU A 283 -12.86 -3.28 24.25
N MET A 284 -11.79 -3.46 23.49
CA MET A 284 -10.55 -4.07 23.93
C MET A 284 -9.40 -3.08 23.76
N ILE A 285 -8.58 -2.91 24.80
CA ILE A 285 -7.30 -2.17 24.71
C ILE A 285 -6.18 -3.18 24.91
N VAL A 286 -5.23 -3.15 23.98
CA VAL A 286 -4.07 -4.06 23.93
C VAL A 286 -2.81 -3.24 24.10
N ASP A 287 -1.87 -3.72 24.91
CA ASP A 287 -0.54 -3.11 25.01
C ASP A 287 0.39 -3.51 23.83
N ALA A 288 1.57 -2.90 23.78
CA ALA A 288 2.59 -3.19 22.75
C ALA A 288 3.07 -4.64 22.71
N HIS A 289 2.81 -5.45 23.75
CA HIS A 289 3.15 -6.86 23.81
C HIS A 289 1.99 -7.77 23.37
N GLY A 290 0.88 -7.20 22.89
CA GLY A 290 -0.29 -7.96 22.48
C GLY A 290 -1.20 -8.39 23.64
N SER A 291 -0.96 -7.93 24.87
CA SER A 291 -1.78 -8.30 26.03
C SER A 291 -2.98 -7.36 26.17
N ALA A 292 -4.18 -7.94 26.30
CA ALA A 292 -5.40 -7.16 26.55
C ALA A 292 -5.41 -6.60 27.98
N VAL A 293 -5.21 -5.29 28.12
CA VAL A 293 -5.18 -4.56 29.40
C VAL A 293 -6.55 -4.02 29.82
N VAL A 294 -7.47 -3.86 28.85
CA VAL A 294 -8.88 -3.52 29.11
C VAL A 294 -9.76 -4.38 28.20
N ARG A 295 -10.82 -4.95 28.77
CA ARG A 295 -11.94 -5.55 28.03
C ARG A 295 -13.23 -5.17 28.72
N ARG A 296 -14.16 -4.52 28.00
CA ARG A 296 -15.48 -4.18 28.53
C ARG A 296 -16.49 -3.96 27.41
N LEU A 297 -17.75 -4.19 27.75
CA LEU A 297 -18.88 -3.72 26.97
C LEU A 297 -19.07 -2.21 27.21
N VAL A 298 -19.18 -1.45 26.14
CA VAL A 298 -19.40 0.01 26.10
C VAL A 298 -20.87 0.25 25.77
N PRO A 299 -21.68 0.79 26.71
CA PRO A 299 -23.08 1.12 26.47
C PRO A 299 -23.28 2.13 25.33
N ALA A 300 -24.41 2.04 24.62
CA ALA A 300 -24.72 2.82 23.42
C ALA A 300 -24.68 4.36 23.60
N ASP A 301 -24.87 4.84 24.82
CA ASP A 301 -24.84 6.25 25.22
C ASP A 301 -23.45 6.76 25.63
N THR A 302 -22.42 5.91 25.55
CA THR A 302 -21.07 6.25 25.97
C THR A 302 -20.31 7.00 24.87
N GLU A 303 -20.07 8.29 25.07
CA GLU A 303 -19.28 9.09 24.13
C GLU A 303 -17.79 9.13 24.48
N ARG A 304 -17.44 8.97 25.76
CA ARG A 304 -16.07 9.20 26.26
C ARG A 304 -15.67 8.17 27.30
N LEU A 305 -14.41 7.73 27.22
CA LEU A 305 -13.83 6.69 28.05
C LEU A 305 -12.45 7.11 28.54
N HIS A 306 -12.30 7.36 29.84
CA HIS A 306 -11.01 7.72 30.41
C HIS A 306 -9.97 6.60 30.29
N ILE A 307 -8.75 6.95 29.88
CA ILE A 307 -7.59 6.06 29.78
C ILE A 307 -6.51 6.34 30.84
N SER A 308 -6.82 7.15 31.85
CA SER A 308 -5.94 7.47 32.99
C SER A 308 -5.59 6.26 33.89
N GLY A 309 -6.16 5.09 33.64
CA GLY A 309 -5.74 3.83 34.27
C GLY A 309 -4.55 3.14 33.59
N LEU A 310 -4.21 3.52 32.35
CA LEU A 310 -3.16 2.87 31.57
C LEU A 310 -1.77 3.40 31.94
N ALA A 311 -0.78 2.51 31.98
CA ALA A 311 0.62 2.90 32.17
C ALA A 311 1.13 3.73 30.96
N GLN A 312 2.28 4.36 31.10
CA GLN A 312 2.95 4.98 29.95
C GLN A 312 3.33 3.88 28.94
N GLY A 313 2.95 4.05 27.67
CA GLY A 313 3.18 3.03 26.66
C GLY A 313 2.37 3.23 25.38
N VAL A 314 2.60 2.33 24.42
CA VAL A 314 1.84 2.25 23.16
C VAL A 314 0.70 1.25 23.33
N TYR A 315 -0.48 1.63 22.86
CA TYR A 315 -1.70 0.85 22.96
C TYR A 315 -2.47 0.83 21.64
N THR A 316 -3.24 -0.24 21.45
CA THR A 316 -4.23 -0.36 20.38
C THR A 316 -5.60 -0.54 21.01
N ALA A 317 -6.52 0.39 20.77
CA ALA A 317 -7.92 0.24 21.10
C ALA A 317 -8.68 -0.36 19.90
N VAL A 318 -9.47 -1.37 20.17
CA VAL A 318 -10.35 -2.06 19.23
C VAL A 318 -11.77 -1.92 19.74
N LEU A 319 -12.63 -1.26 18.98
CA LEU A 319 -14.05 -1.15 19.24
C LEU A 319 -14.81 -1.94 18.19
N SER A 320 -15.64 -2.89 18.59
CA SER A 320 -16.33 -3.79 17.66
C SER A 320 -17.81 -3.98 18.00
N ARG A 321 -18.64 -4.12 16.97
CA ARG A 321 -20.06 -4.47 17.06
C ARG A 321 -20.50 -5.18 15.78
N GLU A 322 -21.06 -6.37 15.93
CA GLU A 322 -21.51 -7.20 14.79
C GLU A 322 -20.39 -7.29 13.72
N ASP A 323 -20.60 -6.72 12.54
CA ASP A 323 -19.64 -6.72 11.41
C ASP A 323 -18.78 -5.45 11.34
N GLU A 324 -18.99 -4.46 12.22
CA GLU A 324 -18.22 -3.22 12.29
C GLU A 324 -17.09 -3.31 13.32
N ARG A 325 -15.88 -2.94 12.93
CA ARG A 325 -14.70 -2.88 13.80
C ARG A 325 -13.91 -1.61 13.51
N VAL A 326 -13.57 -0.86 14.55
CA VAL A 326 -12.73 0.34 14.47
C VAL A 326 -11.52 0.16 15.37
N ILE A 327 -10.34 0.42 14.80
CA ILE A 327 -9.06 0.25 15.50
C ILE A 327 -8.36 1.61 15.57
N ARG A 328 -7.80 1.94 16.73
CA ARG A 328 -6.97 3.13 16.94
C ARG A 328 -5.75 2.83 17.78
N LYS A 329 -4.58 3.16 17.24
CA LYS A 329 -3.31 3.18 17.98
C LYS A 329 -3.17 4.51 18.70
N PHE A 330 -2.68 4.48 19.93
CA PHE A 330 -2.41 5.69 20.71
C PHE A 330 -1.28 5.47 21.70
N VAL A 331 -0.69 6.57 22.16
CA VAL A 331 0.41 6.57 23.11
C VAL A 331 -0.05 7.29 24.37
N VAL A 332 0.14 6.66 25.51
CA VAL A 332 0.00 7.31 26.81
C VAL A 332 1.37 7.83 27.20
N VAL A 333 1.52 9.15 27.31
CA VAL A 333 2.72 9.84 27.79
C VAL A 333 2.35 10.59 29.06
N ARG A 334 3.08 10.37 30.15
CA ARG A 334 2.86 11.03 31.45
C ARG A 334 4.10 11.75 31.93
#